data_AF-A0A1M3DE45-F1
#
_entry.id   AF-A0A1M3DE45-F1
#
_cell.length_a   1.000
_cell.length_b   1.000
_cell.length_c   1.000
_cell.angle_alpha   90.00
_cell.angle_beta   90.00
_cell.angle_gamma   90.00
#
_symmetry.space_group_name_H-M   'P 1'
#
loop_
_entity.id
_entity.type
_entity.pdbx_description
1 polymer ?
#
loop_
_entity_poly.entity_id
_entity_poly.type
_entity_poly.pdbx_seq_one_letter_code
_entity_poly.pdbx_strand_id
1 'polypeptide(L)'
;MMRRAATLLAGIALVAGAADAQQLRLWSDTVSPGARAALAAEAARPPAGPTPEAQRAPIDVVQRDLGGRRLARYRVTMKEDVVAGVPVRIFSPPGKAKGGAVLMNLHGGGFVTDAGSITENVAIAALTGYRVVAVRYRLAPEHPFPAALDDALAVYRALLKQAPGGRIGVYGTSAGAILSAELVARLRAAHLPQPAALGFFSGTADFGATGDSVSLFANPAALAAVTSAYLGGTDPATPGLSPARGDLKGWPATLCVASTRDFLLSATAGFCRKLDAAGVDARLVVFDGLPHAFWAYIDAPESDEAMAAMARFLSARLEGRK
;
A
#
# COMPACT_ATOMS: atom_id res chain seq x y z
N MET A 1 20.18 22.13 26.35
CA MET A 1 20.93 21.18 25.50
C MET A 1 19.94 20.13 24.97
N MET A 2 19.18 20.49 23.93
CA MET A 2 18.13 19.61 23.37
C MET A 2 18.79 18.60 22.41
N ARG A 3 18.80 17.32 22.79
CA ARG A 3 19.13 16.23 21.86
C ARG A 3 18.07 16.23 20.76
N ARG A 4 18.45 16.58 19.53
CA ARG A 4 17.64 16.36 18.34
C ARG A 4 17.40 14.84 18.24
N ALA A 5 16.17 14.41 18.50
CA ALA A 5 15.77 13.04 18.23
C ALA A 5 15.85 12.82 16.71
N ALA A 6 16.84 12.05 16.27
CA ALA A 6 16.89 11.53 14.91
C ALA A 6 15.59 10.73 14.70
N THR A 7 14.67 11.32 13.94
CA THR A 7 13.37 10.73 13.69
C THR A 7 13.57 9.60 12.67
N LEU A 8 13.46 8.35 13.11
CA LEU A 8 13.45 7.18 12.23
C LEU A 8 12.22 7.28 11.31
N LEU A 9 12.40 7.60 10.03
CA LEU A 9 11.32 7.69 9.03
C LEU A 9 11.21 6.38 8.22
N ALA A 10 10.00 6.09 7.71
CA ALA A 10 9.67 4.79 7.15
C ALA A 10 10.10 4.60 5.69
N GLY A 11 11.08 3.71 5.47
CA GLY A 11 10.87 2.38 4.88
C GLY A 11 10.46 2.31 3.41
N ILE A 12 11.34 2.71 2.49
CA ILE A 12 11.21 2.49 1.03
C ILE A 12 12.47 1.83 0.41
N ALA A 13 13.56 1.65 1.16
CA ALA A 13 14.85 1.24 0.58
C ALA A 13 15.00 -0.23 0.09
N LEU A 14 13.94 -1.02 -0.05
CA LEU A 14 14.08 -2.40 -0.58
C LEU A 14 14.26 -2.42 -2.10
N VAL A 15 13.72 -1.44 -2.83
CA VAL A 15 13.68 -1.46 -4.31
C VAL A 15 14.17 -0.16 -4.94
N ALA A 16 14.25 0.93 -4.17
CA ALA A 16 14.72 2.21 -4.68
C ALA A 16 16.19 2.12 -5.13
N GLY A 17 16.45 2.54 -6.37
CA GLY A 17 17.80 2.66 -6.92
C GLY A 17 18.47 3.92 -6.44
N ALA A 18 19.76 3.83 -6.12
CA ALA A 18 20.65 4.97 -6.21
C ALA A 18 20.91 5.23 -7.71
N ALA A 19 19.90 5.70 -8.44
CA ALA A 19 20.16 6.24 -9.78
C ALA A 19 21.23 7.33 -9.64
N ASP A 20 22.18 7.33 -10.57
CA ASP A 20 23.48 8.01 -10.51
C ASP A 20 23.44 9.23 -9.59
N ALA A 21 24.17 9.14 -8.48
CA ALA A 21 24.06 10.05 -7.35
C ALA A 21 24.38 11.52 -7.71
N GLN A 22 24.68 11.87 -8.96
CA GLN A 22 24.86 13.24 -9.43
C GLN A 22 23.62 13.87 -10.08
N GLN A 23 22.66 13.12 -10.66
CA GLN A 23 21.55 13.74 -11.41
C GLN A 23 20.24 13.91 -10.61
N LEU A 24 20.06 13.23 -9.47
CA LEU A 24 18.84 13.30 -8.65
C LEU A 24 18.99 14.10 -7.33
N ARG A 25 20.15 14.73 -7.08
CA ARG A 25 20.46 15.39 -5.79
C ARG A 25 19.65 16.66 -5.51
N LEU A 26 18.97 17.23 -6.49
CA LEU A 26 18.05 18.33 -6.26
C LEU A 26 16.64 17.73 -6.15
N TRP A 27 16.20 17.48 -4.91
CA TRP A 27 14.78 17.36 -4.63
C TRP A 27 14.11 18.63 -5.11
N SER A 28 12.98 18.51 -5.81
CA SER A 28 12.29 19.66 -6.38
C SER A 28 12.06 20.73 -5.31
N ASP A 29 12.23 22.01 -5.65
CA ASP A 29 11.93 23.12 -4.75
C ASP A 29 10.43 23.17 -4.39
N THR A 30 9.59 22.46 -5.15
CA THR A 30 8.16 22.26 -4.90
C THR A 30 7.88 21.30 -3.73
N VAL A 31 8.84 20.47 -3.31
CA VAL A 31 8.69 19.52 -2.20
C VAL A 31 8.93 20.24 -0.88
N SER A 32 8.07 20.08 0.11
CA SER A 32 8.16 20.79 1.39
C SER A 32 9.48 20.54 2.15
N PRO A 33 9.90 21.46 3.04
CA PRO A 33 11.07 21.23 3.90
C PRO A 33 10.96 19.94 4.74
N GLY A 34 9.75 19.60 5.20
CA GLY A 34 9.50 18.37 5.97
C GLY A 34 9.73 17.12 5.13
N ALA A 35 9.22 17.09 3.90
CA ALA A 35 9.47 16.01 2.96
C ALA A 35 10.96 15.92 2.60
N ARG A 36 11.64 17.03 2.28
CA ARG A 36 13.09 17.02 1.99
C ARG A 36 13.93 16.49 3.16
N ALA A 37 13.60 16.87 4.39
CA ALA A 37 14.28 16.35 5.58
C ALA A 37 14.08 14.83 5.72
N ALA A 38 12.86 14.34 5.44
CA ALA A 38 12.57 12.92 5.52
C ALA A 38 13.33 12.09 4.47
N LEU A 39 13.43 12.62 3.26
CA LEU A 39 14.16 12.01 2.16
C LEU A 39 15.67 11.93 2.44
N ALA A 40 16.24 12.98 3.03
CA ALA A 40 17.63 12.97 3.46
C ALA A 40 17.91 11.92 4.55
N ALA A 41 16.95 11.71 5.47
CA ALA A 41 17.07 10.70 6.52
C ALA A 41 17.01 9.26 5.94
N GLU A 42 16.11 8.99 4.99
CA GLU A 42 16.03 7.67 4.33
C GLU A 42 17.31 7.37 3.53
N ALA A 43 17.85 8.36 2.80
CA ALA A 43 19.08 8.20 2.03
C ALA A 43 20.32 7.91 2.89
N ALA A 44 20.32 8.32 4.16
CA ALA A 44 21.42 8.07 5.09
C ALA A 44 21.33 6.68 5.77
N ARG A 45 20.28 5.90 5.50
CA ARG A 45 20.05 4.61 6.15
C ARG A 45 20.99 3.54 5.58
N PRO A 46 21.63 2.71 6.42
CA PRO A 46 22.41 1.59 5.92
C PRO A 46 21.50 0.61 5.17
N PRO A 47 22.02 -0.07 4.12
CA PRO A 47 21.26 -1.10 3.42
C PRO A 47 20.88 -2.22 4.40
N ALA A 48 19.69 -2.79 4.20
CA ALA A 48 19.25 -3.94 4.97
C ALA A 48 20.16 -5.15 4.69
N GLY A 49 20.27 -6.05 5.68
CA GLY A 49 20.99 -7.30 5.49
C GLY A 49 20.30 -8.23 4.48
N PRO A 50 20.99 -9.30 4.03
CA PRO A 50 20.49 -10.17 2.97
C PRO A 50 19.41 -11.16 3.43
N THR A 51 19.21 -11.36 4.74
CA THR A 51 18.22 -12.32 5.24
C THR A 51 16.86 -11.67 5.47
N PRO A 52 15.74 -12.43 5.39
CA PRO A 52 14.41 -11.90 5.72
C PRO A 52 14.36 -11.24 7.09
N GLU A 53 15.01 -11.81 8.12
CA GLU A 53 15.05 -11.24 9.47
C GLU A 53 15.76 -9.89 9.49
N ALA A 54 16.89 -9.77 8.79
CA ALA A 54 17.66 -8.53 8.69
C ALA A 54 16.93 -7.43 7.88
N GLN A 55 16.02 -7.82 6.99
CA GLN A 55 15.14 -6.91 6.26
C GLN A 55 13.92 -6.49 7.09
N ARG A 56 13.33 -7.41 7.85
CA ARG A 56 12.11 -7.19 8.65
C ARG A 56 12.36 -6.39 9.93
N ALA A 57 13.42 -6.71 10.68
CA ALA A 57 13.64 -6.11 12.00
C ALA A 57 13.72 -4.56 11.98
N PRO A 58 14.41 -3.90 11.03
CA PRO A 58 14.41 -2.44 10.95
C PRO A 58 13.03 -1.85 10.62
N ILE A 59 12.25 -2.55 9.79
CA ILE A 59 10.89 -2.12 9.41
C ILE A 59 9.93 -2.27 10.58
N ASP A 60 10.06 -3.33 11.37
CA ASP A 60 9.26 -3.53 12.59
C ASP A 60 9.51 -2.43 13.64
N VAL A 61 10.77 -2.01 13.80
CA VAL A 61 11.13 -0.88 14.67
C VAL A 61 10.47 0.41 14.18
N VAL A 62 10.57 0.68 12.88
CA VAL A 62 9.92 1.84 12.25
C VAL A 62 8.40 1.83 12.45
N GLN A 63 7.73 0.70 12.19
CA GLN A 63 6.27 0.61 12.37
C GLN A 63 5.88 0.78 13.84
N ARG A 64 6.68 0.28 14.79
CA ARG A 64 6.44 0.48 16.22
C ARG A 64 6.59 1.96 16.59
N ASP A 65 7.67 2.60 16.20
CA ASP A 65 8.01 3.95 16.65
C ASP A 65 7.12 5.00 15.98
N LEU A 66 7.08 5.01 14.64
CA LEU A 66 6.22 5.95 13.90
C LEU A 66 4.75 5.62 14.05
N GLY A 67 4.41 4.33 14.09
CA GLY A 67 3.04 3.90 14.35
C GLY A 67 2.56 4.34 15.73
N GLY A 68 3.40 4.22 16.77
CA GLY A 68 3.12 4.74 18.11
C GLY A 68 2.87 6.25 18.12
N ARG A 69 3.71 7.02 17.42
CA ARG A 69 3.50 8.48 17.23
C ARG A 69 2.18 8.79 16.54
N ARG A 70 1.82 8.06 15.47
CA ARG A 70 0.54 8.26 14.77
C ARG A 70 -0.66 7.86 15.63
N LEU A 71 -0.59 6.74 16.35
CA LEU A 71 -1.66 6.29 17.25
C LEU A 71 -1.98 7.39 18.27
N ALA A 72 -0.94 7.98 18.88
CA ALA A 72 -1.08 9.11 19.78
C ALA A 72 -1.68 10.35 19.09
N ARG A 73 -1.14 10.73 17.92
CA ARG A 73 -1.61 11.91 17.15
C ARG A 73 -3.09 11.81 16.77
N TYR A 74 -3.52 10.65 16.27
CA TYR A 74 -4.86 10.44 15.74
C TYR A 74 -5.86 9.87 16.77
N ARG A 75 -5.39 9.52 17.98
CA ARG A 75 -6.18 8.91 19.07
C ARG A 75 -6.92 7.65 18.63
N VAL A 76 -6.29 6.89 17.72
CA VAL A 76 -6.76 5.60 17.22
C VAL A 76 -6.27 4.50 18.16
N THR A 77 -7.10 3.50 18.40
CA THR A 77 -6.67 2.29 19.10
C THR A 77 -6.39 1.18 18.10
N MET A 78 -5.41 0.35 18.42
CA MET A 78 -5.04 -0.83 17.64
C MET A 78 -5.08 -2.04 18.56
N LYS A 79 -5.64 -3.14 18.08
CA LYS A 79 -5.51 -4.46 18.72
C LYS A 79 -5.08 -5.51 17.72
N GLU A 80 -4.38 -6.53 18.19
CA GLU A 80 -4.14 -7.75 17.41
C GLU A 80 -5.34 -8.70 17.56
N ASP A 81 -5.63 -9.46 16.51
CA ASP A 81 -6.74 -10.42 16.47
C ASP A 81 -6.45 -11.49 15.40
N VAL A 82 -7.35 -12.47 15.28
CA VAL A 82 -7.29 -13.50 14.24
C VAL A 82 -8.63 -13.58 13.52
N VAL A 83 -8.61 -13.48 12.19
CA VAL A 83 -9.81 -13.59 11.35
C VAL A 83 -9.62 -14.72 10.36
N ALA A 84 -10.48 -15.74 10.42
CA ALA A 84 -10.39 -16.94 9.58
C ALA A 84 -9.00 -17.63 9.61
N GLY A 85 -8.37 -17.65 10.79
CA GLY A 85 -7.04 -18.24 10.98
C GLY A 85 -5.88 -17.34 10.55
N VAL A 86 -6.15 -16.15 10.01
CA VAL A 86 -5.14 -15.19 9.59
C VAL A 86 -4.96 -14.11 10.65
N PRO A 87 -3.72 -13.82 11.11
CA PRO A 87 -3.47 -12.72 12.02
C PRO A 87 -3.83 -11.37 11.38
N VAL A 88 -4.48 -10.50 12.14
CA VAL A 88 -4.86 -9.16 11.71
C VAL A 88 -4.55 -8.11 12.77
N ARG A 89 -4.42 -6.86 12.35
CA ARG A 89 -4.48 -5.70 13.23
C ARG A 89 -5.77 -4.95 12.97
N ILE A 90 -6.50 -4.66 14.03
CA ILE A 90 -7.78 -3.96 13.97
C ILE A 90 -7.58 -2.55 14.52
N PHE A 91 -7.77 -1.55 13.67
CA PHE A 91 -7.70 -0.14 14.02
C PHE A 91 -9.11 0.40 14.21
N SER A 92 -9.36 1.00 15.37
CA SER A 92 -10.63 1.64 15.68
C SER A 92 -10.43 3.17 15.73
N PRO A 93 -11.25 3.93 14.99
CA PRO A 93 -11.18 5.40 14.98
C PRO A 93 -11.46 5.97 16.39
N PRO A 94 -11.10 7.24 16.64
CA PRO A 94 -11.52 7.92 17.85
C PRO A 94 -13.06 7.97 17.91
N GLY A 95 -13.62 7.61 19.06
CA GLY A 95 -15.07 7.53 19.27
C GLY A 95 -15.70 6.24 18.72
N LYS A 96 -17.00 6.29 18.42
CA LYS A 96 -17.74 5.14 17.90
C LYS A 96 -17.49 5.00 16.40
N ALA A 97 -16.91 3.87 15.99
CA ALA A 97 -16.75 3.56 14.57
C ALA A 97 -18.10 3.57 13.83
N LYS A 98 -18.10 4.11 12.61
CA LYS A 98 -19.25 4.03 11.71
C LYS A 98 -19.58 2.55 11.45
N GLY A 99 -20.86 2.20 11.58
CA GLY A 99 -21.35 0.83 11.41
C GLY A 99 -21.67 0.48 9.95
N GLY A 100 -21.84 -0.82 9.68
CA GLY A 100 -22.35 -1.32 8.41
C GLY A 100 -21.33 -1.41 7.26
N ALA A 101 -20.10 -0.94 7.46
CA ALA A 101 -19.01 -1.06 6.49
C ALA A 101 -17.67 -1.26 7.22
N VAL A 102 -16.67 -1.78 6.49
CA VAL A 102 -15.32 -2.02 7.01
C VAL A 102 -14.28 -1.75 5.93
N LEU A 103 -13.11 -1.31 6.35
CA LEU A 103 -11.96 -1.19 5.47
C LEU A 103 -11.01 -2.37 5.69
N MET A 104 -10.55 -2.99 4.62
CA MET A 104 -9.56 -4.04 4.63
C MET A 104 -8.28 -3.51 4.01
N ASN A 105 -7.18 -3.56 4.75
CA ASN A 105 -5.87 -3.14 4.27
C ASN A 105 -4.98 -4.35 4.00
N LEU A 106 -4.23 -4.26 2.91
CA LEU A 106 -3.13 -5.12 2.57
C LEU A 106 -1.87 -4.25 2.56
N HIS A 107 -0.93 -4.53 3.46
CA HIS A 107 0.23 -3.66 3.67
C HIS A 107 1.24 -3.74 2.51
N GLY A 108 2.14 -2.75 2.42
CA GLY A 108 3.26 -2.76 1.49
C GLY A 108 4.46 -3.56 2.01
N GLY A 109 5.65 -3.30 1.47
CA GLY A 109 6.89 -3.92 1.93
C GLY A 109 7.43 -5.03 1.03
N GLY A 110 7.09 -4.98 -0.27
CA GLY A 110 7.62 -5.89 -1.29
C GLY A 110 7.25 -7.36 -1.04
N PHE A 111 6.15 -7.64 -0.34
CA PHE A 111 5.77 -8.99 0.12
C PHE A 111 6.76 -9.66 1.09
N VAL A 112 7.86 -9.01 1.45
CA VAL A 112 8.92 -9.56 2.31
C VAL A 112 8.95 -8.93 3.70
N THR A 113 8.31 -7.76 3.86
CA THR A 113 8.21 -7.03 5.13
C THR A 113 6.81 -6.45 5.31
N ASP A 114 6.48 -6.04 6.54
CA ASP A 114 5.26 -5.30 6.87
C ASP A 114 5.53 -3.79 6.87
N ALA A 115 5.50 -3.17 5.68
CA ALA A 115 5.69 -1.72 5.55
C ALA A 115 4.34 -1.04 5.31
N GLY A 116 3.70 -0.60 6.40
CA GLY A 116 2.52 0.26 6.35
C GLY A 116 1.36 -0.18 7.22
N SER A 117 1.36 -1.41 7.76
CA SER A 117 0.17 -1.91 8.47
C SER A 117 -0.21 -1.09 9.70
N ILE A 118 0.67 -0.26 10.28
CA ILE A 118 0.33 0.66 11.37
C ILE A 118 0.28 2.10 10.85
N THR A 119 1.38 2.55 10.24
CA THR A 119 1.55 3.96 9.84
C THR A 119 0.51 4.45 8.82
N GLU A 120 0.05 3.62 7.90
CA GLU A 120 -1.01 3.95 6.94
C GLU A 120 -2.39 3.88 7.60
N ASN A 121 -2.66 2.74 8.24
CA ASN A 121 -4.00 2.40 8.72
C ASN A 121 -4.50 3.26 9.87
N VAL A 122 -3.60 3.78 10.71
CA VAL A 122 -3.98 4.73 11.76
C VAL A 122 -4.58 6.01 11.18
N ALA A 123 -3.99 6.54 10.12
CA ALA A 123 -4.49 7.74 9.46
C ALA A 123 -5.84 7.48 8.79
N ILE A 124 -5.92 6.39 8.02
CA ILE A 124 -7.14 6.03 7.30
C ILE A 124 -8.29 5.73 8.26
N ALA A 125 -8.06 4.99 9.36
CA ALA A 125 -9.09 4.75 10.36
C ALA A 125 -9.63 6.08 10.91
N ALA A 126 -8.74 6.98 11.35
CA ALA A 126 -9.12 8.26 11.93
C ALA A 126 -9.88 9.16 10.95
N LEU A 127 -9.38 9.30 9.73
CA LEU A 127 -9.94 10.22 8.73
C LEU A 127 -11.25 9.71 8.12
N THR A 128 -11.43 8.39 8.02
CA THR A 128 -12.66 7.81 7.45
C THR A 128 -13.75 7.61 8.50
N GLY A 129 -13.38 7.44 9.77
CA GLY A 129 -14.27 7.05 10.86
C GLY A 129 -14.73 5.60 10.79
N TYR A 130 -14.11 4.76 9.94
CA TYR A 130 -14.40 3.34 9.83
C TYR A 130 -13.32 2.50 10.52
N ARG A 131 -13.71 1.28 10.93
CA ARG A 131 -12.76 0.27 11.38
C ARG A 131 -11.91 -0.19 10.20
N VAL A 132 -10.60 -0.30 10.41
CA VAL A 132 -9.67 -0.93 9.45
C VAL A 132 -9.23 -2.28 9.99
N VAL A 133 -9.31 -3.31 9.15
CA VAL A 133 -8.76 -4.65 9.38
C VAL A 133 -7.56 -4.81 8.46
N ALA A 134 -6.35 -4.64 9.01
CA ALA A 134 -5.10 -4.81 8.29
C ALA A 134 -4.66 -6.27 8.37
N VAL A 135 -4.54 -6.93 7.22
CA VAL A 135 -4.18 -8.34 7.14
C VAL A 135 -2.67 -8.50 7.29
N ARG A 136 -2.23 -9.33 8.23
CA ARG A 136 -0.81 -9.71 8.36
C ARG A 136 -0.60 -11.01 7.59
N TYR A 137 -0.66 -10.90 6.27
CA TYR A 137 -0.58 -12.03 5.35
C TYR A 137 0.82 -12.68 5.38
N ARG A 138 0.90 -13.95 4.99
CA ARG A 138 2.15 -14.68 4.89
C ARG A 138 3.12 -14.04 3.88
N LEU A 139 4.38 -13.90 4.29
CA LEU A 139 5.41 -13.18 3.53
C LEU A 139 6.29 -14.12 2.71
N ALA A 140 6.79 -13.58 1.60
CA ALA A 140 7.89 -14.15 0.84
C ALA A 140 9.23 -13.93 1.57
N PRO A 141 10.26 -14.75 1.27
CA PRO A 141 10.26 -15.88 0.34
C PRO A 141 9.69 -17.19 0.91
N GLU A 142 9.37 -17.26 2.21
CA GLU A 142 8.88 -18.48 2.87
C GLU A 142 7.52 -18.92 2.31
N HIS A 143 6.71 -17.94 1.89
CA HIS A 143 5.37 -18.16 1.36
C HIS A 143 5.17 -17.32 0.08
N PRO A 144 5.65 -17.80 -1.08
CA PRO A 144 5.44 -17.11 -2.36
C PRO A 144 3.95 -17.14 -2.76
N PHE A 145 3.64 -16.48 -3.87
CA PHE A 145 2.31 -16.53 -4.50
C PHE A 145 1.82 -17.98 -4.64
N PRO A 146 0.55 -18.29 -4.29
CA PRO A 146 -0.53 -17.37 -3.92
C PRO A 146 -0.78 -17.22 -2.41
N ALA A 147 0.18 -17.54 -1.52
CA ALA A 147 -0.09 -17.63 -0.08
C ALA A 147 -0.70 -16.36 0.53
N ALA A 148 -0.14 -15.18 0.22
CA ALA A 148 -0.68 -13.91 0.68
C ALA A 148 -2.10 -13.63 0.14
N LEU A 149 -2.37 -14.03 -1.10
CA LEU A 149 -3.68 -13.86 -1.75
C LEU A 149 -4.74 -14.77 -1.12
N ASP A 150 -4.34 -15.99 -0.75
CA ASP A 150 -5.23 -16.92 -0.05
C ASP A 150 -5.59 -16.41 1.35
N ASP A 151 -4.64 -15.81 2.07
CA ASP A 151 -4.89 -15.16 3.37
C ASP A 151 -5.83 -13.96 3.23
N ALA A 152 -5.57 -13.11 2.24
CA ALA A 152 -6.44 -11.96 1.93
C ALA A 152 -7.88 -12.41 1.59
N LEU A 153 -8.03 -13.45 0.77
CA LEU A 153 -9.32 -14.02 0.41
C LEU A 153 -10.06 -14.60 1.62
N ALA A 154 -9.35 -15.28 2.52
CA ALA A 154 -9.92 -15.85 3.75
C ALA A 154 -10.49 -14.75 4.66
N VAL A 155 -9.72 -13.67 4.88
CA VAL A 155 -10.18 -12.52 5.67
C VAL A 155 -11.35 -11.82 4.99
N TYR A 156 -11.27 -11.56 3.67
CA TYR A 156 -12.35 -10.91 2.93
C TYR A 156 -13.69 -11.67 3.06
N ARG A 157 -13.67 -13.00 2.90
CA ARG A 157 -14.85 -13.86 3.08
C ARG A 157 -15.43 -13.77 4.49
N ALA A 158 -14.59 -13.67 5.51
CA ALA A 158 -15.04 -13.48 6.88
C ALA A 158 -15.66 -12.09 7.10
N LEU A 159 -15.10 -11.05 6.47
CA LEU A 159 -15.62 -9.69 6.54
C LEU A 159 -16.96 -9.51 5.81
N LEU A 160 -17.21 -10.25 4.73
CA LEU A 160 -18.52 -10.25 4.05
C LEU A 160 -19.67 -10.62 4.99
N LYS A 161 -19.42 -11.48 5.99
CA LYS A 161 -20.41 -11.85 7.01
C LYS A 161 -20.70 -10.72 7.99
N GLN A 162 -19.77 -9.78 8.16
CA GLN A 162 -19.86 -8.64 9.10
C GLN A 162 -20.34 -7.35 8.41
N ALA A 163 -20.13 -7.23 7.10
CA ALA A 163 -20.49 -6.08 6.27
C ALA A 163 -21.49 -6.50 5.17
N PRO A 164 -22.78 -6.73 5.53
CA PRO A 164 -23.78 -7.16 4.57
C PRO A 164 -23.92 -6.14 3.43
N GLY A 165 -24.08 -6.65 2.20
CA GLY A 165 -24.13 -5.85 0.97
C GLY A 165 -22.77 -5.51 0.37
N GLY A 166 -21.67 -6.10 0.83
CA GLY A 166 -20.34 -5.91 0.22
C GLY A 166 -19.74 -4.53 0.47
N ARG A 167 -20.15 -3.85 1.55
CA ARG A 167 -19.60 -2.55 1.96
C ARG A 167 -18.22 -2.70 2.61
N ILE A 168 -17.31 -3.29 1.85
CA ILE A 168 -15.90 -3.47 2.18
C ILE A 168 -15.11 -2.60 1.22
N GLY A 169 -14.31 -1.68 1.74
CA GLY A 169 -13.29 -0.98 0.94
C GLY A 169 -11.98 -1.74 1.08
N VAL A 170 -11.36 -2.12 -0.04
CA VAL A 170 -10.05 -2.78 -0.04
C VAL A 170 -9.02 -1.76 -0.50
N TYR A 171 -7.88 -1.70 0.17
CA TYR A 171 -6.78 -0.84 -0.27
C TYR A 171 -5.44 -1.40 0.18
N GLY A 172 -4.40 -0.92 -0.48
CA GLY A 172 -3.03 -1.17 -0.07
C GLY A 172 -2.07 -0.27 -0.80
N THR A 173 -0.83 -0.27 -0.30
CA THR A 173 0.29 0.47 -0.87
C THR A 173 1.34 -0.50 -1.42
N SER A 174 1.94 -0.22 -2.57
CA SER A 174 3.04 -1.03 -3.13
C SER A 174 2.61 -2.49 -3.34
N ALA A 175 3.34 -3.46 -2.79
CA ALA A 175 2.94 -4.86 -2.73
C ALA A 175 1.48 -5.08 -2.30
N GLY A 176 0.98 -4.27 -1.36
CA GLY A 176 -0.41 -4.30 -0.92
C GLY A 176 -1.41 -3.85 -1.97
N ALA A 177 -1.05 -2.88 -2.83
CA ALA A 177 -1.87 -2.46 -3.96
C ALA A 177 -1.95 -3.57 -5.02
N ILE A 178 -0.82 -4.22 -5.30
CA ILE A 178 -0.75 -5.41 -6.17
C ILE A 178 -1.69 -6.49 -5.63
N LEU A 179 -1.51 -6.90 -4.38
CA LEU A 179 -2.31 -7.93 -3.71
C LEU A 179 -3.81 -7.56 -3.68
N SER A 180 -4.14 -6.28 -3.54
CA SER A 180 -5.52 -5.80 -3.58
C SER A 180 -6.16 -5.99 -4.96
N ALA A 181 -5.43 -5.72 -6.04
CA ALA A 181 -5.91 -5.97 -7.40
C ALA A 181 -6.04 -7.46 -7.70
N GLU A 182 -5.09 -8.29 -7.25
CA GLU A 182 -5.20 -9.74 -7.34
C GLU A 182 -6.40 -10.30 -6.58
N LEU A 183 -6.68 -9.78 -5.38
CA LEU A 183 -7.86 -10.12 -4.60
C LEU A 183 -9.14 -9.80 -5.37
N VAL A 184 -9.25 -8.61 -5.96
CA VAL A 184 -10.41 -8.23 -6.78
C VAL A 184 -10.62 -9.22 -7.94
N ALA A 185 -9.55 -9.55 -8.66
CA ALA A 185 -9.61 -10.54 -9.74
C ALA A 185 -10.05 -11.93 -9.24
N ARG A 186 -9.49 -12.38 -8.10
CA ARG A 186 -9.84 -13.67 -7.47
C ARG A 186 -11.30 -13.70 -7.00
N LEU A 187 -11.81 -12.61 -6.45
CA LEU A 187 -13.22 -12.49 -6.05
C LEU A 187 -14.14 -12.59 -7.26
N ARG A 188 -13.77 -11.92 -8.36
CA ARG A 188 -14.55 -11.93 -9.61
C ARG A 188 -14.60 -13.33 -10.21
N ALA A 189 -13.46 -14.01 -10.31
CA ALA A 189 -13.38 -15.39 -10.79
C ALA A 189 -14.17 -16.37 -9.91
N ALA A 190 -14.31 -16.09 -8.61
CA ALA A 190 -15.09 -16.89 -7.68
C ALA A 190 -16.57 -16.47 -7.56
N HIS A 191 -17.05 -15.53 -8.38
CA HIS A 191 -18.40 -14.96 -8.32
C HIS A 191 -18.79 -14.44 -6.92
N LEU A 192 -17.81 -13.91 -6.18
CA LEU A 192 -18.03 -13.32 -4.85
C LEU A 192 -18.36 -11.81 -4.96
N PRO A 193 -19.11 -11.25 -3.99
CA PRO A 193 -19.36 -9.82 -3.93
C PRO A 193 -18.06 -9.02 -3.97
N GLN A 194 -17.97 -8.11 -4.94
CA GLN A 194 -16.83 -7.21 -5.11
C GLN A 194 -16.77 -6.17 -3.98
N PRO A 195 -15.58 -5.62 -3.66
CA PRO A 195 -15.49 -4.53 -2.71
C PRO A 195 -16.20 -3.28 -3.26
N ALA A 196 -16.66 -2.41 -2.38
CA ALA A 196 -17.27 -1.14 -2.76
C ALA A 196 -16.25 -0.14 -3.33
N ALA A 197 -14.96 -0.31 -3.01
CA ALA A 197 -13.88 0.54 -3.47
C ALA A 197 -12.54 -0.21 -3.49
N LEU A 198 -11.67 0.19 -4.41
CA LEU A 198 -10.27 -0.20 -4.47
C LEU A 198 -9.36 1.03 -4.30
N GLY A 199 -8.57 1.07 -3.23
CA GLY A 199 -7.44 1.98 -3.09
C GLY A 199 -6.16 1.33 -3.62
N PHE A 200 -5.71 1.74 -4.80
CA PHE A 200 -4.55 1.19 -5.48
C PHE A 200 -3.38 2.17 -5.42
N PHE A 201 -2.60 2.12 -4.34
CA PHE A 201 -1.61 3.15 -4.06
C PHE A 201 -0.21 2.67 -4.44
N SER A 202 0.41 3.29 -5.44
CA SER A 202 1.77 2.99 -5.91
C SER A 202 2.00 1.52 -6.24
N GLY A 203 1.21 0.91 -7.12
CA GLY A 203 1.25 -0.54 -7.42
C GLY A 203 1.50 -0.87 -8.90
N THR A 204 1.61 -2.17 -9.19
CA THR A 204 1.42 -2.72 -10.54
C THR A 204 0.30 -3.76 -10.55
N ALA A 205 -0.38 -3.89 -11.68
CA ALA A 205 -1.36 -4.96 -11.91
C ALA A 205 -0.96 -5.82 -13.12
N ASP A 206 0.30 -5.68 -13.56
CA ASP A 206 0.93 -6.44 -14.64
C ASP A 206 2.44 -6.54 -14.38
N PHE A 207 2.92 -7.73 -13.96
CA PHE A 207 4.34 -7.95 -13.71
C PHE A 207 5.19 -8.00 -14.98
N GLY A 208 4.60 -8.16 -16.17
CA GLY A 208 5.33 -8.11 -17.43
C GLY A 208 5.20 -6.78 -18.18
N ALA A 209 4.53 -5.77 -17.62
CA ALA A 209 4.39 -4.44 -18.22
C ALA A 209 4.45 -3.34 -17.15
N THR A 210 5.63 -3.13 -16.56
CA THR A 210 5.86 -2.20 -15.43
C THR A 210 6.12 -0.75 -15.85
N GLY A 211 6.49 -0.52 -17.11
CA GLY A 211 6.68 0.82 -17.69
C GLY A 211 7.97 1.55 -17.25
N ASP A 212 8.17 2.74 -17.81
CA ASP A 212 9.48 3.44 -17.81
C ASP A 212 9.97 3.89 -16.42
N SER A 213 9.06 4.20 -15.49
CA SER A 213 9.43 4.70 -14.17
C SER A 213 10.31 3.73 -13.38
N VAL A 214 10.18 2.43 -13.65
CA VAL A 214 11.04 1.40 -13.06
C VAL A 214 12.49 1.61 -13.47
N SER A 215 12.76 1.88 -14.75
CA SER A 215 14.12 2.10 -15.27
C SER A 215 14.74 3.40 -14.74
N LEU A 216 13.92 4.36 -14.32
CA LEU A 216 14.38 5.66 -13.81
C LEU A 216 14.68 5.65 -12.31
N PHE A 217 13.88 4.92 -11.52
CA PHE A 217 13.88 5.08 -10.06
C PHE A 217 14.07 3.77 -9.27
N ALA A 218 14.01 2.60 -9.92
CA ALA A 218 14.27 1.32 -9.25
C ALA A 218 15.73 0.89 -9.35
N ASN A 219 16.20 0.14 -8.36
CA ASN A 219 17.38 -0.70 -8.49
C ASN A 219 16.95 -1.99 -9.22
N PRO A 220 17.46 -2.29 -10.43
CA PRO A 220 17.02 -3.45 -11.18
C PRO A 220 17.25 -4.78 -10.44
N ALA A 221 18.39 -4.92 -9.75
CA ALA A 221 18.71 -6.14 -9.02
C ALA A 221 17.82 -6.33 -7.79
N ALA A 222 17.55 -5.24 -7.06
CA ALA A 222 16.68 -5.30 -5.88
C ALA A 222 15.21 -5.56 -6.27
N LEU A 223 14.73 -4.93 -7.35
CA LEU A 223 13.41 -5.22 -7.91
C LEU A 223 13.29 -6.68 -8.34
N ALA A 224 14.28 -7.19 -9.09
CA ALA A 224 14.29 -8.58 -9.52
C ALA A 224 14.27 -9.57 -8.34
N ALA A 225 15.03 -9.31 -7.28
CA ALA A 225 15.04 -10.14 -6.08
C ALA A 225 13.67 -10.18 -5.38
N VAL A 226 13.05 -9.00 -5.18
CA VAL A 226 11.73 -8.89 -4.55
C VAL A 226 10.63 -9.54 -5.40
N THR A 227 10.63 -9.26 -6.70
CA THR A 227 9.68 -9.88 -7.65
C THR A 227 9.84 -11.40 -7.67
N SER A 228 11.07 -11.91 -7.74
CA SER A 228 11.33 -13.35 -7.72
C SER A 228 10.90 -14.01 -6.41
N ALA A 229 11.13 -13.36 -5.26
CA ALA A 229 10.70 -13.88 -3.97
C ALA A 229 9.17 -14.05 -3.91
N TYR A 230 8.42 -13.08 -4.45
CA TYR A 230 6.97 -13.13 -4.45
C TYR A 230 6.40 -14.11 -5.49
N LEU A 231 6.84 -14.03 -6.75
CA LEU A 231 6.33 -14.91 -7.82
C LEU A 231 6.69 -16.38 -7.58
N GLY A 232 7.82 -16.63 -6.91
CA GLY A 232 8.41 -17.96 -6.81
C GLY A 232 8.74 -18.47 -8.22
N GLY A 233 8.05 -19.52 -8.65
CA GLY A 233 8.14 -20.06 -10.02
C GLY A 233 6.95 -19.74 -10.92
N THR A 234 6.01 -18.91 -10.47
CA THR A 234 4.79 -18.60 -11.23
C THR A 234 5.09 -17.64 -12.37
N ASP A 235 4.54 -17.91 -13.55
CA ASP A 235 4.65 -17.03 -14.71
C ASP A 235 4.11 -15.64 -14.38
N PRO A 236 4.91 -14.55 -14.54
CA PRO A 236 4.46 -13.17 -14.37
C PRO A 236 3.19 -12.84 -15.15
N ALA A 237 2.93 -13.51 -16.28
CA ALA A 237 1.76 -13.32 -17.11
C ALA A 237 0.47 -13.94 -16.56
N THR A 238 0.55 -14.74 -15.50
CA THR A 238 -0.59 -15.48 -14.94
C THR A 238 -1.72 -14.49 -14.61
N PRO A 239 -2.97 -14.71 -15.09
CA PRO A 239 -4.06 -13.74 -14.91
C PRO A 239 -4.35 -13.35 -13.45
N GLY A 240 -4.07 -14.25 -12.50
CA GLY A 240 -4.20 -14.00 -11.07
C GLY A 240 -3.11 -13.12 -10.46
N LEU A 241 -1.92 -13.03 -11.09
CA LEU A 241 -0.80 -12.15 -10.71
C LEU A 241 -0.83 -10.82 -11.48
N SER A 242 -1.26 -10.88 -12.74
CA SER A 242 -1.30 -9.75 -13.67
C SER A 242 -2.73 -9.45 -14.12
N PRO A 243 -3.63 -9.05 -13.21
CA PRO A 243 -5.04 -8.89 -13.52
C PRO A 243 -5.35 -7.80 -14.55
N ALA A 244 -4.43 -6.85 -14.79
CA ALA A 244 -4.58 -5.83 -15.85
C ALA A 244 -4.45 -6.38 -17.28
N ARG A 245 -4.23 -7.69 -17.45
CA ARG A 245 -4.31 -8.42 -18.72
C ARG A 245 -5.69 -9.04 -18.97
N GLY A 246 -6.51 -9.15 -17.92
CA GLY A 246 -7.86 -9.70 -18.00
C GLY A 246 -8.92 -8.65 -18.30
N ASP A 247 -10.18 -9.08 -18.28
CA ASP A 247 -11.33 -8.20 -18.41
C ASP A 247 -11.53 -7.36 -17.14
N LEU A 248 -11.46 -6.03 -17.32
CA LEU A 248 -11.61 -5.03 -16.27
C LEU A 248 -13.03 -4.48 -16.13
N LYS A 249 -13.97 -4.91 -16.99
CA LYS A 249 -15.36 -4.44 -16.91
C LYS A 249 -16.00 -4.87 -15.59
N GLY A 250 -16.63 -3.89 -14.92
CA GLY A 250 -17.32 -4.10 -13.65
C GLY A 250 -16.40 -4.21 -12.43
N TRP A 251 -15.13 -3.81 -12.56
CA TRP A 251 -14.25 -3.64 -11.41
C TRP A 251 -14.76 -2.55 -10.45
N PRO A 252 -14.38 -2.62 -9.16
CA PRO A 252 -14.75 -1.61 -8.18
C PRO A 252 -14.22 -0.23 -8.57
N ALA A 253 -14.94 0.82 -8.15
CA ALA A 253 -14.43 2.18 -8.27
C ALA A 253 -13.04 2.26 -7.63
N THR A 254 -12.08 2.85 -8.35
CA THR A 254 -10.66 2.76 -8.00
C THR A 254 -10.02 4.14 -7.88
N LEU A 255 -9.29 4.37 -6.79
CA LEU A 255 -8.38 5.49 -6.66
C LEU A 255 -6.96 4.97 -6.80
N CYS A 256 -6.28 5.44 -7.84
CA CYS A 256 -4.86 5.26 -8.05
C CYS A 256 -4.11 6.48 -7.49
N VAL A 257 -3.11 6.24 -6.65
CA VAL A 257 -2.24 7.31 -6.13
C VAL A 257 -0.79 6.94 -6.41
N ALA A 258 0.00 7.89 -6.90
CA ALA A 258 1.44 7.74 -7.09
C ALA A 258 2.15 9.11 -6.95
N SER A 259 3.44 9.15 -7.24
CA SER A 259 4.22 10.38 -7.28
C SER A 259 5.20 10.40 -8.46
N THR A 260 5.68 11.58 -8.86
CA THR A 260 6.51 11.70 -10.09
C THR A 260 7.88 11.05 -9.99
N ARG A 261 8.37 10.75 -8.77
CA ARG A 261 9.60 9.97 -8.52
C ARG A 261 9.33 8.58 -7.94
N ASP A 262 8.12 8.06 -8.14
CA ASP A 262 7.76 6.68 -7.81
C ASP A 262 8.19 5.73 -8.93
N PHE A 263 8.96 4.69 -8.60
CA PHE A 263 9.33 3.67 -9.58
C PHE A 263 8.14 2.87 -10.13
N LEU A 264 6.99 2.87 -9.44
CA LEU A 264 5.72 2.26 -9.88
C LEU A 264 4.72 3.27 -10.48
N LEU A 265 5.13 4.52 -10.74
CA LEU A 265 4.25 5.52 -11.36
C LEU A 265 3.68 5.03 -12.70
N SER A 266 4.53 4.58 -13.63
CA SER A 266 4.11 4.17 -14.96
C SER A 266 3.15 2.99 -14.90
N ALA A 267 3.42 2.00 -14.05
CA ALA A 267 2.54 0.86 -13.83
C ALA A 267 1.18 1.28 -13.23
N THR A 268 1.19 2.16 -12.22
CA THR A 268 -0.02 2.67 -11.56
C THR A 268 -0.89 3.45 -12.55
N ALA A 269 -0.28 4.38 -13.29
CA ALA A 269 -0.99 5.18 -14.30
C ALA A 269 -1.50 4.31 -15.45
N GLY A 270 -0.72 3.33 -15.89
CA GLY A 270 -1.11 2.37 -16.93
C GLY A 270 -2.33 1.54 -16.53
N PHE A 271 -2.37 1.05 -15.29
CA PHE A 271 -3.52 0.32 -14.77
C PHE A 271 -4.76 1.20 -14.63
N CYS A 272 -4.60 2.42 -14.09
CA CYS A 272 -5.69 3.39 -13.97
C CYS A 272 -6.34 3.70 -15.33
N ARG A 273 -5.51 3.93 -16.37
CA ARG A 273 -5.97 4.17 -17.73
C ARG A 273 -6.72 2.97 -18.33
N LYS A 274 -6.27 1.73 -18.05
CA LYS A 274 -6.97 0.52 -18.50
C LYS A 274 -8.35 0.36 -17.81
N LEU A 275 -8.45 0.71 -16.53
CA LEU A 275 -9.73 0.71 -15.80
C LEU A 275 -10.70 1.74 -16.39
N ASP A 276 -10.23 2.97 -16.61
CA ASP A 276 -11.01 4.04 -17.24
C ASP A 276 -11.51 3.63 -18.63
N ALA A 277 -10.63 3.09 -19.47
CA ALA A 277 -11.00 2.57 -20.79
C ALA A 277 -12.03 1.42 -20.75
N ALA A 278 -12.11 0.68 -19.62
CA ALA A 278 -13.10 -0.36 -19.38
C ALA A 278 -14.43 0.17 -18.78
N GLY A 279 -14.57 1.50 -18.62
CA GLY A 279 -15.74 2.16 -18.07
C GLY A 279 -15.84 2.10 -16.54
N VAL A 280 -14.73 1.82 -15.86
CA VAL A 280 -14.65 1.84 -14.39
C VAL A 280 -14.44 3.28 -13.94
N ASP A 281 -15.09 3.68 -12.83
CA ASP A 281 -14.81 4.95 -12.18
C ASP A 281 -13.42 4.91 -11.52
N ALA A 282 -12.41 5.26 -12.30
CA ALA A 282 -11.01 5.24 -11.94
C ALA A 282 -10.46 6.67 -11.93
N ARG A 283 -9.72 7.02 -10.86
CA ARG A 283 -9.09 8.34 -10.71
C ARG A 283 -7.62 8.17 -10.39
N LEU A 284 -6.76 8.92 -11.08
CA LEU A 284 -5.33 8.99 -10.79
C LEU A 284 -5.02 10.32 -10.09
N VAL A 285 -4.33 10.25 -8.96
CA VAL A 285 -3.74 11.41 -8.28
C VAL A 285 -2.22 11.22 -8.25
N VAL A 286 -1.48 12.20 -8.76
CA VAL A 286 -0.01 12.19 -8.78
C VAL A 286 0.52 13.36 -7.99
N PHE A 287 1.37 13.08 -7.00
CA PHE A 287 2.08 14.11 -6.25
C PHE A 287 3.46 14.35 -6.87
N ASP A 288 3.80 15.61 -7.13
CA ASP A 288 5.07 15.96 -7.75
C ASP A 288 6.25 15.88 -6.76
N GLY A 289 7.42 15.48 -7.26
CA GLY A 289 8.72 15.51 -6.58
C GLY A 289 8.95 14.46 -5.49
N LEU A 290 7.90 13.78 -5.05
CA LEU A 290 7.94 12.81 -3.94
C LEU A 290 8.30 11.40 -4.44
N PRO A 291 8.91 10.53 -3.60
CA PRO A 291 9.26 9.17 -3.99
C PRO A 291 8.08 8.21 -3.84
N HIS A 292 8.34 6.94 -4.14
CA HIS A 292 7.43 5.82 -3.88
C HIS A 292 6.86 5.85 -2.45
N ALA A 293 5.54 5.67 -2.30
CA ALA A 293 4.87 5.56 -0.99
C ALA A 293 5.19 6.68 0.02
N PHE A 294 5.40 7.91 -0.46
CA PHE A 294 5.86 9.04 0.37
C PHE A 294 4.99 9.35 1.60
N TRP A 295 3.73 8.93 1.63
CA TRP A 295 2.85 9.11 2.80
C TRP A 295 3.31 8.33 4.04
N ALA A 296 4.35 7.50 3.91
CA ALA A 296 5.12 6.92 5.00
C ALA A 296 5.93 7.98 5.78
N TYR A 297 6.21 9.15 5.20
CA TYR A 297 6.88 10.27 5.86
C TYR A 297 5.88 11.10 6.66
N ILE A 298 5.58 10.64 7.87
CA ILE A 298 4.44 11.09 8.69
C ILE A 298 4.47 12.57 9.11
N ASP A 299 5.62 13.23 8.97
CA ASP A 299 5.85 14.62 9.35
C ASP A 299 5.78 15.58 8.13
N ALA A 300 5.60 15.06 6.90
CA ALA A 300 5.44 15.86 5.70
C ALA A 300 3.96 16.25 5.48
N PRO A 301 3.64 17.52 5.17
CA PRO A 301 2.27 17.95 4.90
C PRO A 301 1.67 17.24 3.68
N GLU A 302 2.46 16.94 2.66
CA GLU A 302 2.02 16.18 1.49
C GLU A 302 1.49 14.79 1.88
N SER A 303 2.09 14.16 2.90
CA SER A 303 1.62 12.87 3.42
C SER A 303 0.22 12.99 4.03
N ASP A 304 -0.06 14.09 4.74
CA ASP A 304 -1.39 14.35 5.30
C ASP A 304 -2.41 14.63 4.17
N GLU A 305 -2.00 15.36 3.13
CA GLU A 305 -2.84 15.60 1.93
C GLU A 305 -3.20 14.30 1.20
N ALA A 306 -2.22 13.43 0.99
CA ALA A 306 -2.40 12.12 0.35
C ALA A 306 -3.35 11.24 1.18
N MET A 307 -3.11 11.12 2.48
CA MET A 307 -3.99 10.36 3.39
C MET A 307 -5.41 10.91 3.40
N ALA A 308 -5.58 12.23 3.37
CA ALA A 308 -6.90 12.85 3.30
C ALA A 308 -7.60 12.56 1.97
N ALA A 309 -6.88 12.57 0.84
CA ALA A 309 -7.44 12.21 -0.47
C ALA A 309 -7.88 10.73 -0.52
N MET A 310 -7.03 9.82 -0.03
CA MET A 310 -7.34 8.39 0.06
C MET A 310 -8.55 8.13 0.96
N ALA A 311 -8.59 8.73 2.15
CA ALA A 311 -9.69 8.60 3.09
C ALA A 311 -11.01 9.14 2.52
N ARG A 312 -11.00 10.33 1.89
CA ARG A 312 -12.19 10.91 1.27
C ARG A 312 -12.79 9.98 0.22
N PHE A 313 -11.95 9.39 -0.63
CA PHE A 313 -12.39 8.45 -1.65
C PHE A 313 -13.02 7.20 -1.03
N LEU A 314 -12.32 6.54 -0.11
CA LEU A 314 -12.79 5.32 0.53
C LEU A 314 -14.12 5.54 1.28
N SER A 315 -14.22 6.62 2.05
CA SER A 315 -15.46 6.98 2.75
C SER A 315 -16.61 7.27 1.79
N ALA A 316 -16.39 8.04 0.72
CA ALA A 316 -17.45 8.36 -0.24
C ALA A 316 -18.05 7.09 -0.85
N ARG A 317 -17.21 6.13 -1.27
CA ARG A 317 -17.67 4.87 -1.86
C ARG A 317 -18.40 3.97 -0.86
N LEU A 318 -17.90 3.88 0.39
CA LEU A 318 -18.59 3.11 1.44
C LEU A 318 -19.96 3.71 1.80
N GLU A 319 -20.14 5.01 1.60
CA GLU A 319 -21.40 5.74 1.82
C GLU A 319 -22.30 5.75 0.57
N GLY A 320 -21.92 5.06 -0.52
CA GLY A 320 -22.70 4.99 -1.76
C GLY A 320 -22.67 6.28 -2.59
N ARG A 321 -21.73 7.20 -2.30
CA ARG A 321 -21.55 8.45 -3.04
C ARG A 321 -20.64 8.22 -4.25
N LYS A 322 -20.99 8.83 -5.38
CA LYS A 322 -20.16 8.84 -6.59
C LYS A 322 -18.91 9.69 -6.36
#